data_AF-A0A3N3DUR2-F1
#
_entry.id   AF-A0A3N3DUR2-F1
#
_cell.length_a   1.000
_cell.length_b   1.000
_cell.length_c   1.000
_cell.angle_alpha   90.00
_cell.angle_beta   90.00
_cell.angle_gamma   90.00
#
_symmetry.space_group_name_H-M   'P 1'
#
loop_
_entity.id
_entity.type
_entity.pdbx_description
1 polymer ?
#
loop_
_entity_poly.entity_id
_entity_poly.type
_entity_poly.pdbx_seq_one_letter_code
_entity_poly.pdbx_strand_id
1 'polypeptide(L)'
;MQHLVFVYGTLRRGESNHHFLSAAQFLGLHETAAEYAMYDLGAYPAVISGHQSIFGEVYLIDNEILNSLDRLEDVPVEYRRELINTPFGDAWIYIFQDQK
;
A
#
# COMPACT_ATOMS: atom_id res chain seq x y z
N MET A 1 -7.78 -11.23 13.12
CA MET A 1 -7.31 -9.92 13.62
C MET A 1 -7.55 -8.91 12.50
N GLN A 2 -7.73 -7.63 12.85
CA GLN A 2 -7.91 -6.57 11.86
C GLN A 2 -6.61 -5.79 11.71
N HIS A 3 -6.31 -5.38 10.49
CA HIS A 3 -5.12 -4.62 10.13
C HIS A 3 -5.53 -3.40 9.30
N LEU A 4 -4.71 -2.35 9.38
CA LEU A 4 -4.83 -1.21 8.49
C LEU A 4 -3.83 -1.38 7.36
N VAL A 5 -4.24 -1.06 6.14
CA VAL A 5 -3.35 -1.01 4.98
C VAL A 5 -3.50 0.34 4.31
N PHE A 6 -2.37 0.95 3.98
CA PHE A 6 -2.28 2.13 3.15
C PHE A 6 -1.96 1.68 1.73
N VAL A 7 -2.85 1.97 0.80
CA VAL A 7 -2.67 1.63 -0.61
C VAL A 7 -2.51 2.87 -1.46
N TYR A 8 -1.70 2.73 -2.50
CA TYR A 8 -1.42 3.76 -3.50
C TYR A 8 -1.51 3.12 -4.89
N GLY A 9 -1.57 3.94 -5.94
CA GLY A 9 -1.55 3.43 -7.32
C GLY A 9 -2.73 2.52 -7.67
N THR A 10 -2.43 1.33 -8.21
CA THR A 10 -3.40 0.40 -8.85
C THR A 10 -4.36 -0.33 -7.90
N LEU A 11 -4.16 -0.19 -6.59
CA LEU A 11 -5.06 -0.71 -5.55
C LEU A 11 -6.16 0.29 -5.16
N ARG A 12 -6.04 1.55 -5.62
CA ARG A 12 -7.02 2.60 -5.32
C ARG A 12 -8.38 2.32 -5.94
N ARG A 13 -9.42 2.91 -5.36
CA ARG A 13 -10.80 2.73 -5.84
C ARG A 13 -10.95 3.11 -7.31
N GLY A 14 -11.32 2.12 -8.13
CA GLY A 14 -11.53 2.28 -9.58
C GLY A 14 -10.41 1.71 -10.44
N GLU A 15 -9.32 1.24 -9.82
CA GLU A 15 -8.18 0.65 -10.52
C GLU A 15 -8.26 -0.89 -10.57
N SER A 16 -7.42 -1.49 -11.42
CA SER A 16 -7.45 -2.92 -11.77
C SER A 16 -7.37 -3.86 -10.56
N ASN A 17 -6.60 -3.50 -9.53
CA ASN A 17 -6.40 -4.36 -8.35
C ASN A 17 -7.36 -4.04 -7.19
N HIS A 18 -8.28 -3.09 -7.35
CA HIS A 18 -9.21 -2.72 -6.28
C HIS A 18 -10.10 -3.88 -5.80
N HIS A 19 -10.30 -4.90 -6.64
CA HIS A 19 -11.09 -6.08 -6.30
C HIS A 19 -10.58 -6.83 -5.06
N PHE A 20 -9.26 -6.78 -4.76
CA PHE A 20 -8.70 -7.34 -3.53
C PHE A 20 -9.19 -6.65 -2.25
N LEU A 21 -9.56 -5.36 -2.36
CA LEU A 21 -10.10 -4.55 -1.26
C LEU A 21 -11.62 -4.43 -1.29
N SER A 22 -12.30 -5.18 -2.15
CA SER A 22 -13.77 -5.09 -2.29
C SER A 22 -14.54 -5.42 -1.01
N ALA A 23 -13.97 -6.30 -0.18
CA ALA A 23 -14.51 -6.64 1.14
C ALA A 23 -13.91 -5.79 2.28
N ALA A 24 -12.95 -4.91 1.97
CA ALA A 24 -12.29 -4.05 2.96
C ALA A 24 -13.14 -2.81 3.27
N GLN A 25 -13.05 -2.34 4.51
CA GLN A 25 -13.71 -1.09 4.89
C GLN A 25 -12.80 0.10 4.58
N PHE A 26 -13.25 0.98 3.69
CA PHE A 26 -12.59 2.25 3.42
C PHE A 26 -12.70 3.17 4.65
N LEU A 27 -11.57 3.69 5.13
CA LEU A 27 -11.52 4.61 6.27
C LEU A 27 -11.34 6.07 5.83
N GLY A 28 -10.51 6.31 4.82
CA GLY A 28 -10.27 7.66 4.32
C GLY A 28 -9.03 7.79 3.45
N LEU A 29 -8.79 9.01 3.00
CA LEU A 29 -7.58 9.40 2.28
C LEU A 29 -6.49 9.80 3.27
N HIS A 30 -5.24 9.50 2.94
CA HIS A 30 -4.09 9.91 3.72
C HIS A 30 -2.91 10.28 2.81
N GLU A 31 -2.07 11.19 3.29
CA GLU A 31 -0.82 11.59 2.67
C GLU A 31 0.31 11.21 3.62
N THR A 32 1.26 10.41 3.15
CA THR A 32 2.40 9.97 3.96
C THR A 32 3.36 11.13 4.25
N ALA A 33 4.26 10.93 5.22
CA ALA A 33 5.44 11.79 5.35
C ALA A 33 6.22 11.85 4.03
N ALA A 34 6.96 12.95 3.82
CA ALA A 34 7.77 13.17 2.63
C ALA A 34 9.09 12.37 2.67
N GLU A 35 8.97 11.05 2.90
CA GLU A 35 10.08 10.09 3.07
C GLU A 35 10.08 9.04 1.96
N TYR A 36 9.24 9.20 0.95
CA TYR A 36 9.00 8.23 -0.11
C TYR A 36 9.24 8.86 -1.49
N ALA A 37 9.22 8.07 -2.54
CA ALA A 37 9.23 8.55 -3.91
C ALA A 37 8.45 7.55 -4.77
N MET A 38 7.60 8.05 -5.65
CA MET A 38 6.85 7.22 -6.59
C MET A 38 7.55 7.24 -7.95
N TYR A 39 7.91 6.06 -8.44
CA TYR A 39 8.43 5.85 -9.78
C TYR A 39 7.37 5.21 -10.64
N ASP A 40 7.17 5.77 -11.82
CA ASP A 40 6.35 5.14 -12.85
C ASP A 40 7.21 4.10 -13.59
N LEU A 41 6.97 2.81 -13.33
CA LEU A 41 7.62 1.71 -14.05
C LEU A 41 6.91 1.42 -15.39
N GLY A 42 5.93 2.24 -15.78
CA GLY A 42 5.12 2.11 -17.00
C GLY A 42 3.92 1.18 -16.82
N ALA A 43 4.12 -0.01 -16.25
CA ALA A 43 3.04 -0.97 -16.00
C ALA A 43 2.31 -0.73 -14.65
N TYR A 44 3.03 -0.21 -13.66
CA TYR A 44 2.50 0.11 -12.34
C TYR A 44 3.44 1.11 -11.63
N PRO A 45 2.91 1.95 -10.72
CA PRO A 45 3.74 2.81 -9.89
C PRO A 45 4.41 1.99 -8.78
N ALA A 46 5.72 2.18 -8.59
CA ALA A 46 6.46 1.63 -7.46
C ALA A 46 6.82 2.75 -6.47
N VAL A 47 6.58 2.52 -5.18
CA VAL A 47 7.05 3.42 -4.13
C VAL A 47 8.37 2.89 -3.56
N ILE A 48 9.37 3.78 -3.49
CA ILE A 48 10.65 3.55 -2.80
C ILE A 48 10.88 4.64 -1.74
N SER A 49 11.93 4.51 -0.93
CA SER A 49 12.34 5.56 -0.01
C SER A 49 12.87 6.79 -0.77
N GLY A 50 12.48 8.00 -0.34
CA GLY A 50 12.75 9.24 -1.07
C GLY A 50 12.45 10.50 -0.25
N HIS A 51 12.06 11.59 -0.92
CA HIS A 51 11.79 12.91 -0.29
C HIS A 51 10.45 13.52 -0.72
N GLN A 52 9.48 12.69 -1.08
CA GLN A 52 8.15 13.05 -1.56
C GLN A 52 7.08 12.36 -0.70
N SER A 53 5.93 13.02 -0.60
CA SER A 53 4.74 12.44 0.03
C SER A 53 3.95 11.61 -0.98
N ILE A 54 3.36 10.52 -0.51
CA ILE A 54 2.51 9.65 -1.31
C ILE A 54 1.06 9.86 -0.87
N PHE A 55 0.20 10.17 -1.84
CA PHE A 55 -1.24 10.21 -1.63
C PHE A 55 -1.84 8.83 -1.86
N GLY A 56 -2.60 8.36 -0.88
CA GLY A 56 -3.23 7.05 -0.91
C GLY A 56 -4.49 6.96 -0.09
N GLU A 57 -4.97 5.74 0.02
CA GLU A 57 -6.23 5.37 0.66
C GLU A 57 -5.94 4.39 1.80
N VAL A 58 -6.59 4.58 2.95
CA VAL A 58 -6.46 3.69 4.11
C VAL A 58 -7.69 2.81 4.20
N TYR A 59 -7.43 1.50 4.31
CA TYR A 59 -8.46 0.48 4.44
C TYR A 59 -8.24 -0.35 5.70
N LEU A 60 -9.35 -0.69 6.36
CA LEU A 60 -9.40 -1.73 7.38
C LEU A 60 -9.63 -3.07 6.70
N ILE A 61 -8.68 -3.97 6.87
CA ILE A 61 -8.64 -5.30 6.25
C ILE A 61 -8.54 -6.38 7.32
N ASP A 62 -8.86 -7.61 6.94
CA ASP A 62 -8.61 -8.79 7.75
C ASP A 62 -7.30 -9.50 7.31
N ASN A 63 -6.99 -10.59 8.01
CA ASN A 63 -5.83 -11.42 7.69
C ASN A 63 -5.90 -12.07 6.31
N GLU A 64 -7.11 -12.35 5.78
CA GLU A 64 -7.27 -13.03 4.50
C GLU A 64 -6.94 -12.10 3.34
N ILE A 65 -7.41 -10.85 3.42
CA ILE A 65 -7.05 -9.78 2.48
C ILE A 65 -5.56 -9.48 2.58
N LEU A 66 -5.02 -9.33 3.79
CA LEU A 66 -3.58 -9.05 3.97
C LEU A 66 -2.71 -10.12 3.31
N ASN A 67 -3.02 -11.41 3.52
CA ASN A 67 -2.31 -12.52 2.90
C ASN A 67 -2.46 -12.54 1.36
N SER A 68 -3.58 -12.03 0.84
CA SER A 68 -3.80 -11.96 -0.60
C SER A 68 -3.01 -10.82 -1.25
N LEU A 69 -2.90 -9.68 -0.55
CA LEU A 69 -2.02 -8.58 -0.96
C LEU A 69 -0.55 -8.99 -0.89
N ASP A 70 -0.12 -9.68 0.18
CA ASP A 70 1.26 -10.18 0.28
C ASP A 70 1.63 -11.12 -0.88
N ARG A 71 0.68 -11.92 -1.37
CA ARG A 71 0.88 -12.78 -2.55
C ARG A 71 0.89 -12.01 -3.86
N LEU A 72 0.12 -10.93 -3.97
CA LEU A 72 0.06 -10.09 -5.17
C LEU A 72 1.37 -9.31 -5.34
N GLU A 73 1.87 -8.73 -4.26
CA GLU A 73 3.08 -7.89 -4.22
C GLU A 73 4.37 -8.71 -3.96
N ASP A 74 4.29 -10.04 -4.05
CA ASP A 74 5.39 -10.99 -3.82
C ASP A 74 6.27 -10.66 -2.60
N VAL A 75 5.64 -10.46 -1.43
CA VAL A 75 6.32 -10.13 -0.17
C VAL A 75 6.90 -11.39 0.49
N PRO A 76 8.15 -11.37 1.00
CA PRO A 76 9.08 -10.24 1.13
C PRO A 76 10.15 -10.15 0.03
N VAL A 77 9.86 -10.63 -1.18
CA VAL A 77 10.82 -10.74 -2.30
C VAL A 77 10.86 -9.43 -3.10
N GLU A 78 9.81 -9.10 -3.84
CA GLU A 78 9.77 -7.85 -4.65
C GLU A 78 9.43 -6.64 -3.78
N TYR A 79 8.48 -6.78 -2.87
CA TYR A 79 8.07 -5.71 -1.96
C TYR A 79 8.32 -6.10 -0.51
N ARG A 80 8.49 -5.10 0.36
CA ARG A 80 8.45 -5.24 1.82
C ARG A 80 7.29 -4.47 2.38
N ARG A 81 6.82 -4.91 3.55
CA ARG A 81 5.86 -4.16 4.36
C ARG A 81 6.58 -3.29 5.37
N GLU A 82 6.16 -2.04 5.46
CA GLU A 82 6.53 -1.14 6.55
C GLU A 82 5.27 -0.60 7.22
N LEU A 83 5.38 -0.25 8.50
CA LEU A 83 4.30 0.44 9.21
C LEU A 83 4.50 1.94 9.07
N ILE A 84 3.44 2.63 8.70
CA ILE A 84 3.36 4.09 8.72
C ILE A 84 2.27 4.54 9.68
N ASN A 85 2.49 5.67 10.35
CA ASN A 85 1.46 6.27 11.17
C ASN A 85 0.45 7.00 10.27
N THR A 86 -0.83 6.66 10.44
CA THR A 86 -1.94 7.37 9.79
C THR A 86 -2.88 7.93 10.87
N PRO A 87 -3.76 8.90 10.55
CA PRO A 87 -4.79 9.37 11.48
C PRO A 87 -5.74 8.27 11.99
N PHE A 88 -5.78 7.10 11.33
CA PHE A 88 -6.61 5.97 11.71
C PHE A 88 -5.86 4.92 12.56
N GLY A 89 -4.54 5.07 12.72
CA GLY A 89 -3.64 4.12 13.36
C GLY A 89 -2.50 3.69 12.45
N ASP A 90 -1.72 2.71 12.90
CA ASP A 90 -0.57 2.20 12.15
C ASP A 90 -1.05 1.33 10.99
N ALA A 91 -0.67 1.72 9.77
CA ALA A 91 -1.07 1.04 8.54
C ALA A 91 0.14 0.44 7.84
N TRP A 92 -0.06 -0.73 7.24
CA TRP A 92 0.93 -1.37 6.38
C TRP A 92 0.99 -0.66 5.02
N ILE A 93 2.19 -0.29 4.59
CA ILE A 93 2.49 0.15 3.23
C ILE A 93 3.42 -0.89 2.57
N TYR A 94 3.18 -1.18 1.29
CA TYR A 94 4.07 -2.00 0.48
C TYR A 94 5.12 -1.10 -0.19
N ILE A 95 6.40 -1.39 -0.03
CA ILE A 95 7.50 -0.61 -0.59
C ILE A 95 8.34 -1.53 -1.46
N PHE A 96 8.60 -1.10 -2.69
CA PHE A 96 9.42 -1.85 -3.63
C PHE A 96 10.86 -1.96 -3.09
N GLN A 97 11.39 -3.17 -3.12
CA GLN A 97 12.76 -3.47 -2.74
C GLN A 97 13.58 -3.59 -4.02
N ASP A 98 14.29 -2.52 -4.40
CA ASP A 98 15.27 -2.61 -5.48
C ASP A 98 16.42 -3.52 -4.99
N GLN A 99 16.39 -4.78 -5.40
CA GLN A 99 17.47 -5.74 -5.19
C GLN A 99 18.54 -5.48 -6.26
N LYS A 100 19.37 -4.45 -6.06
CA LYS A 100 20.62 -4.28 -6.82
C LYS A 100 21.81 -3.98 -5.93
#